data_AF-L0WD18-F1
#
_entry.id   AF-L0WD18-F1
#
_cell.length_a   1.000
_cell.length_b   1.000
_cell.length_c   1.000
_cell.angle_alpha   90.00
_cell.angle_beta   90.00
_cell.angle_gamma   90.00
#
_symmetry.space_group_name_H-M   'P 1'
#
loop_
_entity.id
_entity.type
_entity.pdbx_description
1 polymer ?
#
loop_
_entity_poly.entity_id
_entity_poly.type
_entity_poly.pdbx_seq_one_letter_code
_entity_poly.pdbx_strand_id
1 'polypeptide(L)'
;MKTTRRLAAALLGWPALTMAGPASLAAPSPVMEVRYCECAVSSPEAPSPRPLPGFMAEARSLAVGVTAGQPGYLAIDGLSLSYTLHRVSGPSGPWRLQFIGRYTAPAGQSRAQGTVTVDQGEWVALFGGHQAGSHGDSDTGVAVRLLTTSP
;
A
#
# COMPACT_ATOMS: atom_id res chain seq x y z
N MET A 1 -30.08 -74.31 -31.18
CA MET A 1 -30.60 -73.40 -30.13
C MET A 1 -29.65 -73.43 -28.94
N LYS A 2 -29.48 -72.28 -28.25
CA LYS A 2 -28.61 -71.99 -27.08
C LYS A 2 -27.14 -71.62 -27.39
N THR A 3 -26.83 -70.37 -27.73
CA THR A 3 -26.69 -69.12 -26.91
C THR A 3 -25.29 -68.97 -26.26
N THR A 4 -24.46 -68.18 -26.93
CA THR A 4 -23.56 -67.09 -26.49
C THR A 4 -23.18 -66.98 -25.00
N ARG A 5 -21.89 -66.74 -24.71
CA ARG A 5 -21.45 -65.58 -23.90
C ARG A 5 -19.99 -65.20 -24.13
N ARG A 6 -19.74 -63.89 -24.08
CA ARG A 6 -18.56 -63.15 -24.51
C ARG A 6 -17.54 -62.93 -23.38
N LEU A 7 -16.33 -62.61 -23.83
CA LEU A 7 -15.13 -62.08 -23.15
C LEU A 7 -15.37 -61.02 -22.06
N ALA A 8 -14.44 -60.97 -21.09
CA ALA A 8 -14.01 -59.72 -20.46
C ALA A 8 -12.54 -59.87 -19.96
N ALA A 9 -11.60 -59.29 -20.70
CA ALA A 9 -10.23 -59.09 -20.24
C ALA A 9 -10.22 -57.90 -19.27
N ALA A 10 -9.76 -58.12 -18.04
CA ALA A 10 -9.68 -57.09 -17.02
C ALA A 10 -8.55 -56.11 -17.35
N LEU A 11 -8.91 -54.84 -17.52
CA LEU A 11 -8.00 -53.71 -17.66
C LEU A 11 -7.33 -53.44 -16.30
N LEU A 12 -6.02 -53.63 -16.22
CA LEU A 12 -5.19 -53.16 -15.10
C LEU A 12 -4.99 -51.65 -15.26
N GLY A 13 -5.83 -50.87 -14.58
CA GLY A 13 -5.63 -49.43 -14.42
C GLY A 13 -4.52 -49.16 -13.41
N TRP A 14 -3.39 -48.63 -13.86
CA TRP A 14 -2.40 -48.03 -12.97
C TRP A 14 -2.95 -46.73 -12.39
N PRO A 15 -2.88 -46.50 -11.06
CA PRO A 15 -3.20 -45.22 -10.50
C PRO A 15 -2.13 -44.22 -10.94
N ALA A 16 -2.52 -43.27 -11.79
CA ALA A 16 -1.72 -42.09 -12.07
C ALA A 16 -1.61 -41.27 -10.78
N LEU A 17 -0.43 -41.31 -10.15
CA LEU A 17 -0.07 -40.38 -9.10
C LEU A 17 -0.02 -38.97 -9.69
N THR A 18 -1.01 -38.15 -9.35
CA THR A 18 -1.00 -36.73 -9.67
C THR A 18 0.08 -36.07 -8.82
N MET A 19 1.17 -35.61 -9.45
CA MET A 19 2.14 -34.75 -8.76
C MET A 19 1.45 -33.42 -8.46
N ALA A 20 1.14 -33.18 -7.19
CA ALA A 20 0.80 -31.85 -6.72
C ALA A 20 2.02 -30.94 -6.97
N GLY A 21 1.88 -29.97 -7.87
CA GLY A 21 2.90 -28.96 -8.13
C GLY A 21 3.24 -28.17 -6.85
N PRO A 22 4.43 -27.56 -6.77
CA PRO A 22 4.83 -26.81 -5.59
C PRO A 22 3.82 -25.69 -5.33
N ALA A 23 3.29 -25.65 -4.10
CA ALA A 23 2.50 -24.53 -3.64
C ALA A 23 3.37 -23.26 -3.75
N SER A 24 3.00 -22.35 -4.64
CA SER A 24 3.60 -21.03 -4.70
C SER A 24 3.25 -20.32 -3.40
N LEU A 25 4.22 -20.20 -2.48
CA LEU A 25 4.06 -19.38 -1.28
C LEU A 25 3.81 -17.95 -1.77
N ALA A 26 2.60 -17.43 -1.54
CA ALA A 26 2.25 -16.07 -1.90
C ALA A 26 3.28 -15.13 -1.27
N ALA A 27 3.91 -14.27 -2.08
CA ALA A 27 4.83 -13.27 -1.56
C ALA A 27 4.11 -12.42 -0.51
N PRO A 28 4.76 -12.06 0.61
CA PRO A 28 4.14 -11.25 1.64
C PRO A 28 3.63 -9.93 1.05
N SER A 29 2.35 -9.65 1.26
CA SER A 29 1.73 -8.41 0.81
C SER A 29 2.30 -7.23 1.61
N PRO A 30 2.69 -6.13 0.96
CA PRO A 30 3.14 -4.96 1.68
C PRO A 30 2.01 -4.38 2.54
N VAL A 31 2.42 -3.68 3.58
CA VAL A 31 1.55 -2.84 4.41
C VAL A 31 1.98 -1.40 4.20
N MET A 32 1.02 -0.53 3.89
CA MET A 32 1.23 0.90 3.86
C MET A 32 0.76 1.50 5.17
N GLU A 33 1.69 2.07 5.91
CA GLU A 33 1.35 2.94 7.03
C GLU A 33 1.20 4.37 6.53
N VAL A 34 0.14 5.02 6.97
CA VAL A 34 -0.15 6.42 6.67
C VAL A 34 -0.22 7.19 7.98
N ARG A 35 0.47 8.32 8.01
CA ARG A 35 0.41 9.29 9.10
C ARG A 35 -0.20 10.60 8.62
N TYR A 36 -1.02 11.22 9.47
CA TYR A 36 -1.69 12.48 9.17
C TYR A 36 -1.95 13.32 10.44
N CYS A 37 -1.89 14.65 10.30
CA CYS A 37 -2.15 15.60 11.38
C CYS A 37 -2.50 17.01 10.86
N GLU A 38 -3.07 17.83 11.74
CA GLU A 38 -3.16 19.29 11.61
C GLU A 38 -1.83 19.94 12.03
N CYS A 39 -0.75 19.56 11.35
CA CYS A 39 0.61 20.03 11.62
C CYS A 39 1.48 19.92 10.37
N ALA A 40 2.58 20.68 10.32
CA ALA A 40 3.45 20.75 9.13
C ALA A 40 4.20 19.43 8.90
N VAL A 41 4.03 18.83 7.71
CA VAL A 41 4.78 17.61 7.35
C VAL A 41 6.21 17.89 6.88
N SER A 42 6.47 19.06 6.29
CA SER A 42 7.75 19.46 5.73
C SER A 42 8.01 20.95 5.96
N SER A 43 9.29 21.35 5.97
CA SER A 43 9.65 22.77 6.01
C SER A 43 9.51 23.41 4.61
N PRO A 44 8.94 24.62 4.49
CA PRO A 44 8.91 25.36 3.24
C PRO A 44 10.29 25.86 2.81
N GLU A 45 11.21 26.10 3.75
CA GLU A 45 12.55 26.63 3.50
C GLU A 45 13.53 25.55 3.04
N ALA A 46 13.31 24.32 3.51
CA ALA A 46 14.13 23.16 3.20
C ALA A 46 13.24 21.97 2.82
N PRO A 47 12.78 21.91 1.55
CA PRO A 47 11.93 20.82 1.07
C PRO A 47 12.68 19.48 1.18
N SER A 48 12.18 18.62 2.05
CA SER A 48 12.70 17.26 2.25
C SER A 48 11.55 16.27 2.08
N PRO A 49 11.80 15.11 1.43
CA PRO A 49 10.81 14.03 1.42
C PRO A 49 10.64 13.42 2.81
N ARG A 50 11.55 13.65 3.77
CA ARG A 50 11.42 13.10 5.13
C ARG A 50 10.48 13.99 5.97
N PRO A 51 9.47 13.42 6.65
CA PRO A 51 8.59 14.20 7.53
C PRO A 51 9.33 14.84 8.71
N LEU A 52 8.84 16.01 9.13
CA LEU A 52 9.37 16.74 10.29
C LEU A 52 9.23 15.93 11.60
N PRO A 53 10.15 16.08 12.57
CA PRO A 53 10.02 15.42 13.87
C PRO A 53 8.72 15.78 14.61
N GLY A 54 8.28 17.04 14.57
CA GLY A 54 7.02 17.47 15.18
C GLY A 54 5.81 16.73 14.59
N PHE A 55 5.77 16.62 13.25
CA PHE A 55 4.80 15.78 12.56
C PHE A 55 4.81 14.33 13.05
N MET A 56 5.99 13.74 13.20
CA MET A 56 6.11 12.36 13.65
C MET A 56 5.66 12.15 15.11
N ALA A 57 5.70 13.19 15.95
CA ALA A 57 5.25 13.12 17.34
C ALA A 57 3.71 13.23 17.46
N GLU A 58 3.08 14.04 16.63
CA GLU A 58 1.66 14.39 16.75
C GLU A 58 0.74 13.60 15.82
N ALA A 59 1.28 13.05 14.73
CA ALA A 59 0.46 12.40 13.71
C ALA A 59 -0.24 11.14 14.19
N ARG A 60 -1.53 11.07 13.85
CA ARG A 60 -2.31 9.83 13.89
C ARG A 60 -1.73 8.87 12.86
N SER A 61 -1.83 7.57 13.12
CA SER A 61 -1.35 6.53 12.20
C SER A 61 -2.41 5.48 11.92
N LEU A 62 -2.47 5.03 10.68
CA LEU A 62 -3.22 3.84 10.25
C LEU A 62 -2.32 2.95 9.40
N ALA A 63 -2.64 1.66 9.36
CA ALA A 63 -1.97 0.68 8.52
C ALA A 63 -3.00 -0.02 7.63
N VAL A 64 -2.71 -0.15 6.34
CA VAL A 64 -3.55 -0.87 5.38
C VAL A 64 -2.72 -1.89 4.62
N GLY A 65 -3.29 -3.08 4.43
CA GLY A 65 -2.72 -4.05 3.50
C GLY A 65 -2.85 -3.52 2.07
N VAL A 66 -1.79 -3.66 1.27
CA VAL A 66 -1.78 -3.21 -0.12
C VAL A 66 -1.46 -4.38 -1.05
N THR A 67 -2.06 -4.34 -2.24
CA THR A 67 -1.79 -5.33 -3.30
C THR A 67 -1.01 -4.65 -4.41
N ALA A 68 0.21 -5.12 -4.66
CA ALA A 68 1.06 -4.57 -5.70
C ALA A 68 0.40 -4.65 -7.08
N GLY A 69 0.47 -3.57 -7.85
CA GLY A 69 -0.08 -3.45 -9.19
C GLY A 69 -1.60 -3.30 -9.26
N GLN A 70 -2.30 -3.21 -8.13
CA GLN A 70 -3.74 -2.96 -8.09
C GLN A 70 -4.03 -1.58 -7.49
N PRO A 71 -5.03 -0.84 -8.04
CA PRO A 71 -5.50 0.39 -7.41
C PRO A 71 -6.07 0.12 -6.03
N GLY A 72 -5.78 1.01 -5.09
CA GLY A 72 -6.32 1.02 -3.74
C GLY A 72 -6.93 2.37 -3.40
N TYR A 73 -7.80 2.36 -2.39
CA TYR A 73 -8.42 3.55 -1.83
C TYR A 73 -8.56 3.39 -0.32
N LEU A 74 -8.25 4.44 0.43
CA LEU A 74 -8.56 4.54 1.85
C LEU A 74 -9.18 5.89 2.15
N ALA A 75 -10.08 5.91 3.13
CA ALA A 75 -10.66 7.15 3.65
C ALA A 75 -10.95 7.02 5.16
N ILE A 76 -10.53 8.01 5.93
CA ILE A 76 -10.75 8.09 7.39
C ILE A 76 -10.61 9.54 7.84
N ASP A 77 -11.43 10.00 8.81
CA ASP A 77 -11.26 11.29 9.49
C ASP A 77 -10.87 12.48 8.59
N GLY A 78 -11.53 12.63 7.43
CA GLY A 78 -11.26 13.70 6.48
C GLY A 78 -10.07 13.48 5.53
N LEU A 79 -9.26 12.44 5.75
CA LEU A 79 -8.26 11.93 4.81
C LEU A 79 -8.91 11.02 3.77
N SER A 80 -8.55 11.19 2.51
CA SER A 80 -8.82 10.25 1.43
C SER A 80 -7.57 10.11 0.56
N LEU A 81 -7.18 8.87 0.24
CA LEU A 81 -6.01 8.57 -0.58
C LEU A 81 -6.31 7.44 -1.56
N SER A 82 -6.32 7.75 -2.85
CA SER A 82 -6.27 6.77 -3.94
C SER A 82 -4.82 6.50 -4.28
N TYR A 83 -4.44 5.25 -4.51
CA TYR A 83 -3.05 4.89 -4.76
C TYR A 83 -2.88 3.66 -5.66
N THR A 84 -1.72 3.55 -6.28
CA THR A 84 -1.22 2.32 -6.90
C THR A 84 0.26 2.14 -6.56
N LEU A 85 0.65 0.91 -6.20
CA LEU A 85 2.05 0.57 -5.89
C LEU A 85 2.64 -0.35 -6.94
N HIS A 86 3.84 0.00 -7.43
CA HIS A 86 4.63 -0.87 -8.30
C HIS A 86 6.03 -1.04 -7.74
N ARG A 87 6.58 -2.25 -7.84
CA ARG A 87 7.97 -2.52 -7.47
C ARG A 87 8.88 -1.99 -8.58
N VAL A 88 9.89 -1.19 -8.24
CA VAL A 88 10.79 -0.59 -9.24
C VAL A 88 11.79 -1.62 -9.77
N SER A 89 12.38 -2.42 -8.88
CA SER A 89 13.39 -3.41 -9.25
C SER A 89 13.48 -4.54 -8.23
N GLY A 90 13.37 -5.79 -8.67
CA GLY A 90 13.59 -6.99 -7.85
C GLY A 90 12.71 -7.09 -6.58
N PRO A 91 12.76 -8.22 -5.86
CA PRO A 91 11.91 -8.48 -4.70
C PRO A 91 12.18 -7.60 -3.47
N SER A 92 13.30 -6.87 -3.41
CA SER A 92 13.69 -6.01 -2.29
C SER A 92 13.95 -4.54 -2.67
N GLY A 93 13.84 -4.15 -3.94
CA GLY A 93 14.02 -2.76 -4.34
C GLY A 93 12.87 -1.83 -3.92
N PRO A 94 12.99 -0.54 -4.26
CA PRO A 94 12.03 0.45 -3.83
C PRO A 94 10.68 0.29 -4.51
N TRP A 95 9.68 0.92 -3.91
CA TRP A 95 8.34 1.01 -4.44
C TRP A 95 8.11 2.35 -5.12
N ARG A 96 7.43 2.34 -6.26
CA ARG A 96 6.84 3.52 -6.87
C ARG A 96 5.39 3.61 -6.43
N LEU A 97 5.08 4.63 -5.65
CA LEU A 97 3.73 4.96 -5.20
C LEU A 97 3.20 6.10 -6.06
N GLN A 98 2.14 5.82 -6.81
CA GLN A 98 1.32 6.85 -7.47
C GLN A 98 0.13 7.14 -6.58
N PHE A 99 -0.20 8.42 -6.38
CA PHE A 99 -1.28 8.78 -5.46
C PHE A 99 -2.07 10.02 -5.90
N ILE A 100 -3.32 10.08 -5.44
CA ILE A 100 -4.15 11.27 -5.39
C ILE A 100 -4.73 11.33 -3.97
N GLY A 101 -4.45 12.42 -3.27
CA GLY A 101 -4.78 12.57 -1.86
C GLY A 101 -5.48 13.89 -1.55
N ARG A 102 -6.31 13.85 -0.52
CA ARG A 102 -6.90 15.01 0.13
C ARG A 102 -6.93 14.77 1.63
N TYR A 103 -6.62 15.80 2.40
CA TYR A 103 -6.87 15.83 3.82
C TYR A 103 -7.62 17.12 4.18
N THR A 104 -8.73 16.99 4.90
CA THR A 104 -9.55 18.10 5.37
C THR A 104 -9.70 17.99 6.87
N ALA A 105 -9.32 19.04 7.57
CA ALA A 105 -9.37 19.16 9.02
C ALA A 105 -9.90 20.54 9.42
N PRO A 106 -10.30 20.75 10.69
CA PRO A 106 -10.77 22.06 11.17
C PRO A 106 -9.82 23.22 10.83
N ALA A 107 -8.52 23.01 10.96
CA ALA A 107 -7.52 24.05 10.71
C ALA A 107 -7.35 24.35 9.21
N GLY A 108 -7.61 23.41 8.30
CA GLY A 108 -7.46 23.64 6.87
C GLY A 108 -7.61 22.41 5.99
N GLN A 109 -7.28 22.55 4.72
CA GLN A 109 -7.28 21.44 3.77
C GLN A 109 -6.03 21.43 2.90
N SER A 110 -5.56 20.23 2.55
CA SER A 110 -4.51 20.01 1.56
C SER A 110 -4.92 18.95 0.56
N ARG A 111 -4.43 19.09 -0.67
CA ARG A 111 -4.67 18.16 -1.77
C ARG A 111 -3.40 18.06 -2.60
N ALA A 112 -3.11 16.86 -3.07
CA ALA A 112 -2.01 16.65 -4.00
C ALA A 112 -2.24 15.40 -4.83
N GLN A 113 -1.54 15.34 -5.95
CA GLN A 113 -1.36 14.13 -6.72
C GLN A 113 0.10 14.04 -7.14
N GLY A 114 0.63 12.83 -7.25
CA GLY A 114 2.02 12.67 -7.59
C GLY A 114 2.48 11.23 -7.68
N THR A 115 3.77 11.08 -7.94
CA THR A 115 4.48 9.81 -7.90
C THR A 115 5.71 9.97 -7.04
N VAL A 116 5.88 9.10 -6.05
CA VAL A 116 7.07 9.08 -5.18
C VAL A 116 7.70 7.70 -5.17
N THR A 117 9.01 7.67 -5.01
CA THR A 117 9.75 6.44 -4.72
C THR A 117 9.85 6.30 -3.21
N VAL A 118 9.49 5.13 -2.68
CA VAL A 118 9.48 4.82 -1.25
C VAL A 118 10.37 3.60 -1.03
N ASP A 119 11.48 3.82 -0.34
CA ASP A 119 12.31 2.75 0.16
C ASP A 119 11.60 2.03 1.33
N GLN A 120 11.85 0.73 1.47
CA GLN A 120 11.20 -0.06 2.49
C GLN A 120 11.58 0.44 3.90
N GLY A 121 10.58 0.69 4.73
CA GLY A 121 10.74 1.18 6.10
C GLY A 121 10.94 2.70 6.22
N GLU A 122 11.28 3.39 5.14
CA GLU A 122 11.51 4.84 5.16
C GLU A 122 10.19 5.63 5.04
N TRP A 123 10.13 6.73 5.79
CA TRP A 123 9.01 7.66 5.73
C TRP A 123 9.18 8.68 4.62
N VAL A 124 8.12 8.90 3.85
CA VAL A 124 8.04 9.91 2.79
C VAL A 124 6.81 10.78 3.01
N ALA A 125 7.01 12.09 3.11
CA ALA A 125 5.98 13.11 3.06
C ALA A 125 5.34 13.10 1.66
N LEU A 126 4.01 12.95 1.59
CA LEU A 126 3.28 12.97 0.33
C LEU A 126 2.84 14.38 0.00
N PHE A 127 2.17 15.02 0.96
CA PHE A 127 1.66 16.37 0.81
C PHE A 127 1.32 16.99 2.15
N GLY A 128 1.28 18.31 2.14
CA GLY A 128 0.76 19.13 3.20
C GLY A 128 0.30 20.45 2.62
N GLY A 129 -0.24 21.30 3.46
CA GLY A 129 -0.64 22.63 3.05
C GLY A 129 -0.48 23.58 4.22
N HIS A 130 0.00 24.77 3.92
CA HIS A 130 0.01 25.90 4.82
C HIS A 130 -1.08 26.86 4.35
N GLN A 131 -2.01 27.20 5.24
CA GLN A 131 -3.06 28.17 4.95
C GLN A 131 -2.95 29.32 5.96
N ALA A 132 -2.60 30.50 5.45
CA ALA A 132 -2.68 31.72 6.23
C ALA A 132 -4.15 32.04 6.52
N GLY A 133 -4.53 32.05 7.80
CA GLY A 133 -5.88 32.33 8.26
C GLY A 133 -5.94 33.63 9.06
N SER A 134 -7.12 34.27 9.09
CA SER A 134 -7.35 35.47 9.90
C SER A 134 -7.20 35.23 11.42
N HIS A 135 -7.05 33.98 11.87
CA HIS A 135 -6.92 33.56 13.27
C HIS A 135 -5.60 32.82 13.54
N GLY A 136 -4.63 32.97 12.65
CA GLY A 136 -3.36 32.26 12.67
C GLY A 136 -3.20 31.34 11.46
N ASP A 137 -1.96 30.97 11.21
CA ASP A 137 -1.63 30.03 10.16
C ASP A 137 -1.97 28.60 10.59
N SER A 138 -2.41 27.79 9.63
CA SER A 138 -2.70 26.38 9.86
C SER A 138 -1.93 25.51 8.90
N ASP A 139 -1.48 24.37 9.42
CA ASP A 139 -0.81 23.35 8.64
C ASP A 139 -1.59 22.04 8.62
N THR A 140 -1.44 21.33 7.52
CA THR A 140 -1.89 19.95 7.40
C THR A 140 -0.77 19.12 6.79
N GLY A 141 -0.71 17.84 7.16
CA GLY A 141 0.37 16.96 6.74
C GLY A 141 -0.07 15.53 6.53
N VAL A 142 0.49 14.88 5.50
CA VAL A 142 0.31 13.46 5.20
C VAL A 142 1.64 12.85 4.78
N ALA A 143 2.00 11.73 5.40
CA ALA A 143 3.20 10.95 5.08
C ALA A 143 2.90 9.46 5.08
N VAL A 144 3.73 8.68 4.40
CA VAL A 144 3.60 7.23 4.31
C VAL A 144 4.93 6.52 4.50
N ARG A 145 4.86 5.26 4.91
CA ARG A 145 5.96 4.29 4.74
C ARG A 145 5.40 2.95 4.29
N LEU A 146 6.27 2.14 3.73
CA LEU A 146 5.94 0.78 3.31
C LEU A 146 6.73 -0.24 4.11
N LEU A 147 6.00 -1.21 4.67
CA LEU A 147 6.54 -2.32 5.41
C LEU A 147 6.24 -3.62 4.66
N THR A 148 7.13 -4.59 4.77
CA THR A 148 6.81 -5.98 4.41
C THR A 148 6.26 -6.66 5.65
N THR A 149 5.17 -7.40 5.50
CA THR A 149 4.82 -8.41 6.51
C THR A 149 5.91 -9.47 6.49
N SER A 150 6.44 -9.83 7.67
CA SER A 150 7.26 -11.03 7.76
C SER A 150 6.36 -12.23 7.40
N PRO A 151 6.84 -13.20 6.61
CA PRO A 151 6.21 -14.51 6.57
C PRO A 151 6.20 -15.16 7.96
#